data_AF-A0A952A596-F1
#
_entry.id   AF-A0A952A596-F1
#
_cell.length_a   1.000
_cell.length_b   1.000
_cell.length_c   1.000
_cell.angle_alpha   90.00
_cell.angle_beta   90.00
_cell.angle_gamma   90.00
#
_symmetry.space_group_name_H-M   'P 1'
#
loop_
_entity.id
_entity.type
_entity.pdbx_description
1 polymer ?
#
loop_
_entity_poly.entity_id
_entity_poly.type
_entity_poly.pdbx_seq_one_letter_code
_entity_poly.pdbx_strand_id
1 'polypeptide(L)' 'MAQNYPLMPHATAAWLVDNTALTFSQIADF' A
#
# COMPACT_ATOMS: atom_id res chain seq x y z
N MET A 1 -18.64 1.79 -10.57
CA MET A 1 -18.30 1.69 -9.13
C MET A 1 -17.07 2.53 -8.88
N ALA A 2 -17.18 3.61 -8.10
CA ALA A 2 -16.00 4.34 -7.64
C ALA A 2 -15.28 3.44 -6.62
N GLN A 3 -14.21 2.76 -7.06
CA GLN A 3 -13.34 2.05 -6.13
C GLN A 3 -12.57 3.10 -5.34
N ASN A 4 -13.00 3.31 -4.11
CA ASN A 4 -12.31 4.12 -3.14
C ASN A 4 -11.08 3.33 -2.69
N TYR A 5 -9.98 3.43 -3.45
CA TYR A 5 -8.71 2.85 -3.06
C TYR A 5 -8.35 3.35 -1.67
N PRO A 6 -7.90 2.46 -0.78
CA PRO A 6 -7.43 2.88 0.51
C PRO A 6 -6.27 3.87 0.34
N LEU A 7 -6.45 5.06 0.91
CA LEU A 7 -5.45 6.12 0.85
C LEU A 7 -4.45 5.90 1.98
N MET A 8 -3.49 5.03 1.75
CA MET A 8 -2.36 4.86 2.67
C MET A 8 -1.43 6.09 2.62
N PRO A 9 -0.96 6.61 3.76
CA PRO A 9 0.09 7.62 3.78
C PRO A 9 1.35 7.12 3.08
N HIS A 10 1.99 7.96 2.27
CA HIS A 10 3.21 7.62 1.52
C HIS A 10 4.32 7.02 2.40
N ALA A 11 4.50 7.53 3.62
CA ALA A 11 5.51 7.03 4.56
C ALA A 11 5.26 5.57 4.96
N THR A 12 4.00 5.17 5.14
CA THR A 12 3.62 3.80 5.48
C THR A 12 3.83 2.86 4.29
N ALA A 13 3.48 3.31 3.09
CA ALA A 13 3.72 2.55 1.86
C ALA A 13 5.23 2.29 1.66
N ALA A 14 6.06 3.32 1.83
CA ALA A 14 7.52 3.18 1.77
C ALA A 14 8.05 2.23 2.85
N TRP A 15 7.57 2.35 4.09
CA TRP A 15 7.97 1.45 5.17
C TRP A 15 7.65 -0.02 4.86
N LEU A 16 6.45 -0.31 4.33
CA LEU A 16 6.05 -1.68 3.99
C LEU A 16 6.91 -2.29 2.88
N VAL A 17 7.26 -1.52 1.85
CA VAL A 17 8.15 -1.98 0.76
C VAL A 17 9.54 -2.34 1.31
N ASP A 18 10.06 -1.53 2.24
CA ASP A 18 11.42 -1.70 2.74
C ASP A 18 11.54 -2.75 3.86
N ASN A 19 10.46 -2.98 4.63
CA ASN A 19 10.49 -3.79 5.85
C ASN A 19 9.71 -5.11 5.74
N THR A 20 9.04 -5.36 4.62
CA THR A 20 8.25 -6.59 4.41
C THR A 20 8.54 -7.19 3.04
N ALA A 21 8.09 -8.42 2.81
CA ALA A 21 8.14 -9.06 1.49
C ALA A 21 6.88 -8.80 0.63
N LEU A 22 6.07 -7.80 0.99
CA LEU A 22 4.85 -7.47 0.27
C LEU A 22 5.16 -6.81 -1.07
N THR A 23 4.36 -7.13 -2.09
CA THR A 23 4.45 -6.46 -3.39
C THR A 23 3.66 -5.15 -3.40
N PHE A 24 3.98 -4.26 -4.34
CA PHE A 24 3.23 -3.02 -4.54
C PHE A 24 1.73 -3.24 -4.76
N SER A 25 1.33 -4.32 -5.43
CA SER A 25 -0.08 -4.65 -5.62
C SER A 25 -0.77 -5.04 -4.32
N GLN A 26 -0.10 -5.81 -3.47
CA GLN A 26 -0.62 -6.18 -2.15
C GLN A 26 -0.73 -4.96 -1.24
N ILE A 27 0.22 -4.02 -1.32
CA ILE A 27 0.18 -2.76 -0.57
C ILE A 27 -0.98 -1.87 -1.04
N ALA A 28 -1.34 -1.90 -2.32
CA ALA A 28 -2.46 -1.13 -2.88
C ALA A 28 -3.85 -1.65 -2.48
N ASP A 29 -3.93 -2.90 -2.01
CA ASP A 29 -5.17 -3.51 -1.51
C ASP A 29 -5.49 -3.12 -0.05
N PHE A 30 -4.51 -2.56 0.69
CA PHE A 30 -4.63 -2.15 2.11
C PHE A 30 -5.05 -0.70 2.29
#